data_AF-A0A2Z2MK56-F1
#
_entry.id   AF-A0A2Z2MK56-F1
#
_cell.length_a   1.000
_cell.length_b   1.000
_cell.length_c   1.000
_cell.angle_alpha   90.00
_cell.angle_beta   90.00
_cell.angle_gamma   90.00
#
_symmetry.space_group_name_H-M   'P 1'
#
loop_
_entity.id
_entity.type
_entity.pdbx_description
1 polymer ?
#
loop_
_entity_poly.entity_id
_entity_poly.type
_entity_poly.pdbx_seq_one_letter_code
_entity_poly.pdbx_strand_id
1 'polypeptide(L)'
;MRPKLAVLSFFLLLALFFYGIAAMSFGEKYTFWGYILVGSIHLLFAYGVWAGNETIVDLSAYLALLDLLFGLLWVMVGLSIPAVTLTLLSALILFVLMDEDVRSELKMP
;
A
#
# COMPACT_ATOMS: atom_id res chain seq x y z
N MET A 1 -2.12 -17.58 9.89
CA MET A 1 -0.79 -17.42 9.25
C MET A 1 -0.84 -17.00 7.77
N ARG A 2 -1.72 -17.57 6.93
CA ARG A 2 -1.77 -17.27 5.49
C ARG A 2 -2.13 -15.80 5.14
N PRO A 3 -3.15 -15.16 5.75
CA PRO A 3 -3.48 -13.77 5.43
C PRO A 3 -2.41 -12.78 5.88
N LYS A 4 -1.77 -13.02 7.04
CA LYS A 4 -0.66 -12.17 7.54
C LYS A 4 0.47 -12.05 6.52
N LEU A 5 0.91 -13.15 5.93
CA LEU A 5 1.93 -13.15 4.89
C LEU A 5 1.47 -12.46 3.60
N ALA A 6 0.21 -12.65 3.19
CA ALA A 6 -0.33 -12.01 1.98
C ALA A 6 -0.39 -10.48 2.13
N VAL A 7 -0.95 -9.99 3.23
CA VAL A 7 -1.07 -8.55 3.53
C VAL A 7 0.31 -7.93 3.75
N LEU A 8 1.22 -8.62 4.43
CA LEU A 8 2.60 -8.17 4.58
C LEU A 8 3.31 -8.04 3.22
N SER A 9 3.22 -9.09 2.39
CA SER A 9 3.83 -9.08 1.05
C SER A 9 3.26 -7.97 0.19
N PHE A 10 1.97 -7.69 0.31
CA PHE A 10 1.31 -6.61 -0.39
C PHE A 10 1.92 -5.24 -0.04
N PHE A 11 2.03 -4.90 1.24
CA PHE A 11 2.61 -3.61 1.65
C PHE A 11 4.09 -3.49 1.27
N LEU A 12 4.84 -4.60 1.32
CA LEU A 12 6.23 -4.63 0.85
C LEU A 12 6.33 -4.40 -0.67
N LEU A 13 5.44 -5.00 -1.46
CA LEU A 13 5.40 -4.81 -2.90
C LEU A 13 5.02 -3.37 -3.27
N LEU A 14 4.07 -2.74 -2.56
CA LEU A 14 3.76 -1.33 -2.76
C LEU A 14 4.92 -0.41 -2.37
N ALA A 15 5.62 -0.69 -1.26
CA ALA A 15 6.81 0.06 -0.89
C ALA A 15 7.87 0.01 -2.00
N LEU A 16 8.16 -1.20 -2.52
CA LEU A 16 9.09 -1.40 -3.63
C LEU A 16 8.61 -0.71 -4.92
N PHE A 17 7.31 -0.77 -5.21
CA PHE A 17 6.71 -0.09 -6.36
C PHE A 17 6.95 1.42 -6.30
N PHE A 18 6.64 2.07 -5.18
CA PHE A 18 6.87 3.51 -5.03
C PHE A 18 8.35 3.87 -5.01
N TYR A 19 9.22 3.07 -4.40
CA TYR A 19 10.66 3.27 -4.50
C TYR A 19 11.20 3.11 -5.93
N GLY A 20 10.63 2.19 -6.72
CA GLY A 20 10.93 2.05 -8.13
C GLY A 20 10.57 3.32 -8.91
N ILE A 21 9.39 3.90 -8.65
CA ILE A 21 8.99 5.17 -9.27
C ILE A 21 9.89 6.32 -8.80
N ALA A 22 10.24 6.37 -7.52
CA ALA A 22 11.20 7.35 -7.00
C ALA A 22 12.53 7.25 -7.74
N ALA A 23 13.08 6.05 -7.90
CA ALA A 23 14.33 5.83 -8.62
C ALA A 23 14.26 6.29 -10.09
N MET A 24 13.12 6.07 -10.76
CA MET A 24 12.90 6.57 -12.13
C MET A 24 12.72 8.10 -12.19
N SER A 25 12.32 8.73 -11.09
CA SER A 25 12.09 10.18 -10.98
C SER A 25 13.32 10.93 -10.45
N PHE A 26 14.51 10.31 -10.52
CA PHE A 26 15.74 10.89 -10.00
C PHE A 26 16.09 12.18 -10.75
N GLY A 27 16.11 13.30 -10.03
CA GLY A 27 16.30 14.65 -10.58
C GLY A 27 15.09 15.56 -10.42
N GLU A 28 13.89 15.00 -10.25
CA GLU A 28 12.68 15.75 -9.95
C GLU A 28 12.49 15.86 -8.43
N LYS A 29 13.03 16.91 -7.81
CA LYS A 29 13.12 17.04 -6.34
C LYS A 29 11.82 16.68 -5.61
N TYR A 30 10.68 17.28 -5.99
CA TYR A 30 9.42 17.06 -5.28
C TYR A 30 8.82 15.68 -5.57
N THR A 31 8.85 15.23 -6.83
CA THR A 31 8.38 13.92 -7.25
C THR A 31 9.15 12.80 -6.55
N PHE A 32 10.48 12.88 -6.56
CA PHE A 32 11.38 11.92 -5.93
C PHE A 32 11.07 11.76 -4.43
N TRP A 33 11.10 12.86 -3.68
CA TRP A 33 10.86 12.81 -2.23
C TRP A 33 9.43 12.41 -1.89
N GLY A 34 8.45 12.78 -2.72
CA GLY A 34 7.07 12.34 -2.57
C GLY A 34 6.95 10.81 -2.61
N TYR A 35 7.53 10.17 -3.63
CA TYR A 35 7.48 8.71 -3.74
C TYR A 35 8.31 7.98 -2.69
N ILE A 36 9.44 8.55 -2.24
CA ILE A 36 10.19 8.00 -1.10
C ILE A 36 9.33 8.03 0.17
N LEU A 37 8.63 9.13 0.43
CA LEU A 37 7.74 9.25 1.60
C LEU A 37 6.63 8.20 1.54
N VAL A 38 5.94 8.09 0.40
CA VAL A 38 4.84 7.14 0.22
C VAL A 38 5.34 5.70 0.38
N GLY A 39 6.47 5.33 -0.23
CA GLY A 39 7.07 4.01 -0.06
C GLY A 39 7.44 3.71 1.40
N SER A 40 7.93 4.71 2.13
CA SER A 40 8.27 4.58 3.55
C SER A 40 7.03 4.37 4.44
N ILE A 41 5.92 5.04 4.12
CA ILE A 41 4.62 4.81 4.79
C ILE A 41 4.20 3.35 4.61
N HIS A 42 4.25 2.83 3.39
CA HIS A 42 3.90 1.42 3.14
C HIS A 42 4.82 0.45 3.89
N LEU A 43 6.11 0.76 4.00
CA LEU A 43 7.05 -0.03 4.80
C LEU A 43 6.71 -0.02 6.30
N LEU A 44 6.29 1.13 6.84
CA LEU A 44 5.79 1.24 8.22
C LEU A 44 4.54 0.39 8.45
N PHE A 45 3.62 0.37 7.47
CA PHE A 45 2.42 -0.47 7.54
C PHE A 45 2.76 -1.96 7.45
N ALA A 46 3.69 -2.35 6.57
CA ALA A 46 4.21 -3.72 6.53
C ALA A 46 4.77 -4.15 7.89
N TYR A 47 5.60 -3.30 8.51
CA TYR A 47 6.15 -3.57 9.83
C TYR A 47 5.06 -3.68 10.91
N GLY A 48 4.09 -2.77 10.92
CA GLY A 48 3.00 -2.80 11.90
C GLY A 48 2.08 -4.02 11.77
N VAL A 49 1.79 -4.44 10.54
CA VAL A 49 1.05 -5.70 10.28
C VAL A 49 1.87 -6.90 10.75
N TRP A 50 3.18 -6.92 10.49
CA TRP A 50 4.05 -7.99 10.97
C TRP A 50 4.06 -8.08 12.51
N ALA A 51 4.17 -6.93 13.18
CA ALA A 51 4.17 -6.81 14.63
C ALA A 51 2.79 -7.02 15.29
N GLY A 52 1.71 -7.16 14.51
CA GLY A 52 0.35 -7.30 15.04
C GLY A 52 -0.18 -6.03 15.70
N ASN A 53 0.29 -4.85 15.30
CA ASN A 53 -0.15 -3.59 15.89
C ASN A 53 -1.59 -3.26 15.49
N GLU A 54 -2.51 -3.23 16.46
CA GLU A 54 -3.94 -3.04 16.21
C GLU A 54 -4.26 -1.75 15.45
N THR A 55 -3.66 -0.63 15.86
CA THR A 55 -3.89 0.67 15.22
C THR A 55 -3.45 0.66 13.77
N ILE A 56 -2.28 0.09 13.46
CA ILE A 56 -1.78 0.02 12.07
C ILE A 56 -2.65 -0.91 11.23
N VAL A 57 -3.09 -2.05 11.78
CA VAL A 57 -4.00 -2.97 11.08
C VAL A 57 -5.33 -2.27 10.76
N ASP A 58 -5.92 -1.54 11.70
CA ASP A 58 -7.18 -0.83 11.45
C ASP A 58 -7.02 0.32 10.45
N LEU A 59 -5.90 1.05 10.52
CA LEU A 59 -5.59 2.11 9.57
C LEU A 59 -5.28 1.59 8.17
N SER A 60 -4.89 0.33 8.03
CA SER A 60 -4.42 -0.23 6.75
C SER A 60 -5.51 -0.25 5.67
N ALA A 61 -6.78 -0.44 6.08
CA ALA A 61 -7.92 -0.36 5.17
C ALA A 61 -8.11 1.07 4.60
N TYR A 62 -7.89 2.09 5.44
CA TYR A 62 -7.99 3.48 5.00
C TYR A 62 -6.83 3.87 4.08
N LEU A 63 -5.63 3.36 4.34
CA LEU A 63 -4.49 3.55 3.44
C LEU A 63 -4.77 2.91 2.07
N ALA A 64 -5.24 1.66 2.06
CA ALA A 64 -5.62 0.98 0.82
C ALA A 64 -6.73 1.71 0.04
N LEU A 65 -7.71 2.27 0.74
CA LEU A 65 -8.74 3.11 0.11
C LEU A 65 -8.13 4.37 -0.50
N LEU A 66 -7.21 5.02 0.21
CA LEU A 66 -6.51 6.20 -0.28
C LEU A 66 -5.71 5.88 -1.55
N ASP A 67 -4.97 4.77 -1.56
CA ASP A 67 -4.21 4.32 -2.73
C ASP A 67 -5.12 3.98 -3.92
N LEU A 68 -6.29 3.38 -3.66
CA LEU A 68 -7.30 3.13 -4.68
C LEU A 68 -7.81 4.44 -5.29
N LEU A 69 -8.15 5.43 -4.46
CA LEU A 69 -8.59 6.74 -4.93
C LEU A 69 -7.50 7.44 -5.74
N PHE A 70 -6.25 7.40 -5.30
CA PHE A 70 -5.13 7.95 -6.07
C PHE A 70 -4.89 7.20 -7.37
N GLY A 71 -4.96 5.88 -7.37
CA GLY A 71 -4.88 5.07 -8.59
C GLY A 71 -5.95 5.47 -9.61
N LEU A 72 -7.19 5.60 -9.17
CA LEU A 72 -8.31 6.04 -10.01
C LEU A 72 -8.10 7.46 -10.55
N LEU A 73 -7.71 8.40 -9.69
CA LEU A 73 -7.38 9.78 -10.10
C LEU A 73 -6.26 9.79 -11.13
N TRP A 74 -5.23 8.97 -10.93
CA TRP A 74 -4.11 8.86 -11.87
C TRP A 74 -4.58 8.29 -13.22
N VAL A 75 -5.41 7.25 -13.22
CA VAL A 75 -6.02 6.70 -14.45
C VAL A 75 -6.83 7.79 -15.18
N MET A 76 -7.55 8.64 -14.46
CA MET A 76 -8.33 9.74 -15.06
C MET A 76 -7.45 10.82 -15.71
N VAL A 77 -6.26 11.10 -15.14
CA VAL A 77 -5.31 12.07 -15.69
C VAL A 77 -4.54 11.48 -16.88
N GLY A 78 -4.22 10.18 -16.83
CA GLY A 78 -3.54 9.49 -17.91
C GLY A 78 -3.43 7.99 -17.65
N LEU A 79 -3.89 7.19 -18.61
CA LEU A 79 -3.78 5.74 -18.54
C LEU A 79 -2.31 5.32 -18.64
N SER A 80 -1.77 4.80 -17.55
CA SER A 80 -0.40 4.31 -17.47
C SER A 80 -0.35 3.00 -16.68
N ILE A 81 0.67 2.19 -16.92
CA ILE A 81 0.86 0.91 -16.20
C ILE A 81 0.89 1.14 -14.68
N PRO A 82 1.65 2.12 -14.13
CA PRO A 82 1.65 2.39 -12.69
C PRO A 82 0.26 2.69 -12.11
N ALA A 83 -0.54 3.50 -12.82
CA ALA A 83 -1.88 3.87 -12.35
C ALA A 83 -2.82 2.65 -12.28
N VAL A 84 -2.80 1.79 -13.31
CA VAL A 84 -3.59 0.56 -13.34
C VAL A 84 -3.12 -0.43 -12.28
N THR A 85 -1.80 -0.61 -12.15
CA THR A 85 -1.21 -1.48 -11.12
C THR A 85 -1.58 -1.04 -9.72
N LEU A 86 -1.43 0.25 -9.39
CA LEU A 86 -1.80 0.79 -8.09
C LEU A 86 -3.29 0.59 -7.82
N THR A 87 -4.15 0.91 -8.78
CA THR A 87 -5.61 0.74 -8.65
C THR A 87 -5.99 -0.70 -8.35
N LEU A 88 -5.48 -1.65 -9.15
CA LEU A 88 -5.80 -3.07 -9.01
C LEU A 88 -5.32 -3.63 -7.68
N LEU A 89 -4.05 -3.38 -7.34
CA LEU A 89 -3.46 -3.83 -6.08
C LEU A 89 -4.24 -3.28 -4.88
N SER A 90 -4.53 -1.99 -4.89
CA SER A 90 -5.27 -1.32 -3.81
C SER A 90 -6.69 -1.86 -3.67
N ALA A 91 -7.38 -2.15 -4.78
CA ALA A 91 -8.71 -2.77 -4.74
C ALA A 91 -8.67 -4.17 -4.13
N LEU A 92 -7.69 -4.99 -4.51
CA LEU A 92 -7.54 -6.37 -4.00
C LEU A 92 -7.24 -6.40 -2.50
N ILE A 93 -6.31 -5.56 -2.04
CA ILE A 93 -5.99 -5.53 -0.61
C ILE A 93 -7.16 -4.94 0.19
N LEU A 94 -7.83 -3.91 -0.34
CA LEU A 94 -8.96 -3.29 0.34
C LEU A 94 -10.07 -4.32 0.54
N PHE A 95 -10.36 -5.13 -0.48
CA PHE A 95 -11.32 -6.22 -0.36
C PHE A 95 -10.96 -7.21 0.75
N VAL A 96 -9.67 -7.59 0.86
CA VAL A 96 -9.19 -8.47 1.93
C VAL A 96 -9.27 -7.80 3.32
N LEU A 97 -8.95 -6.51 3.41
CA LEU A 97 -8.93 -5.75 4.67
C LEU A 97 -10.33 -5.34 5.14
N MET A 98 -11.35 -5.40 4.29
CA MET A 98 -12.74 -5.17 4.70
C MET A 98 -13.30 -6.32 5.53
N ASP A 99 -12.70 -7.51 5.44
CA ASP A 99 -13.04 -8.65 6.28
C ASP A 99 -12.53 -8.45 7.72
N GLU A 100 -13.46 -8.43 8.67
CA GLU A 100 -13.17 -8.28 10.10
C GLU A 100 -12.41 -9.49 10.69
N ASP A 101 -12.67 -10.69 10.20
CA ASP A 101 -11.98 -11.90 10.66
C ASP A 101 -10.52 -11.85 10.24
N VAL A 102 -10.25 -11.40 9.01
CA VAL A 102 -8.89 -11.17 8.51
C VAL A 102 -8.17 -10.15 9.37
N ARG A 103 -8.77 -8.97 9.63
CA ARG A 103 -8.16 -7.94 10.47
C ARG A 103 -7.91 -8.43 11.89
N SER A 104 -8.82 -9.22 12.46
CA SER A 104 -8.65 -9.82 13.78
C SER A 104 -7.48 -10.81 13.82
N GLU A 105 -7.29 -11.61 12.77
CA GLU A 105 -6.14 -12.51 12.64
C GLU A 105 -4.82 -11.73 12.53
N LEU A 106 -4.80 -10.60 11.81
CA LEU A 106 -3.60 -9.77 11.66
C LEU A 106 -3.10 -9.16 12.99
N LYS A 107 -4.00 -8.93 13.95
CA LYS A 107 -3.69 -8.38 15.29
C LYS A 107 -3.05 -9.41 16.21
N MET A 108 -3.10 -10.70 15.85
CA MET A 108 -2.46 -11.75 16.64
C MET A 108 -0.94 -11.74 16.38
N PRO A 109 -0.11 -11.89 17.44
CA PRO A 109 1.35 -11.92 17.32
C PRO A 109 1.83 -13.10 16.47
#